data_AF-A0A662UFA0-F1
#
_entry.id   AF-A0A662UFA0-F1
#
_cell.length_a   1.000
_cell.length_b   1.000
_cell.length_c   1.000
_cell.angle_alpha   90.00
_cell.angle_beta   90.00
_cell.angle_gamma   90.00
#
_symmetry.space_group_name_H-M   'P 1'
#
loop_
_entity.id
_entity.type
_entity.pdbx_description
1 polymer ?
#
loop_
_entity_poly.entity_id
_entity_poly.type
_entity_poly.pdbx_seq_one_letter_code
_entity_poly.pdbx_strand_id
1 'polypeptide(L)'
;MSLATTVVLEKGKIVRIMGPAKVTVRNGTIKILGVEFPKNSSVVINRFRSYAVKGVEDAELEVILGEGGSIEEPGKGEEVIDEWEAAVDKILEKIPTSVMVVGPVDSGKTTFTTLVANKALSKSLRPAIIDGDVGQCDLAPPGFVSLTALTKPVLWLRELMGEEYRIVGYITPSAAPHKLIKALMELMAEAR
;
A
#
# COMPACT_ATOMS: atom_id res chain seq x y z
N MET A 1 -5.36 26.51 -5.32
CA MET A 1 -6.24 26.92 -4.20
C MET A 1 -6.60 25.65 -3.43
N SER A 2 -6.51 25.63 -2.10
CA SER A 2 -6.87 24.45 -1.30
C SER A 2 -8.28 24.59 -0.72
N LEU A 3 -9.10 23.55 -0.81
CA LEU A 3 -10.45 23.52 -0.25
C LEU A 3 -10.43 22.68 1.02
N ALA A 4 -10.90 23.21 2.14
CA ALA A 4 -11.16 22.43 3.35
C ALA A 4 -12.62 21.95 3.35
N THR A 5 -12.85 20.69 3.63
CA THR A 5 -14.19 20.08 3.70
C THR A 5 -14.26 19.10 4.87
N THR A 6 -15.45 19.01 5.48
CA THR A 6 -15.73 18.00 6.50
C THR A 6 -16.44 16.82 5.85
N VAL A 7 -15.98 15.61 6.13
CA VAL A 7 -16.61 14.36 5.70
C VAL A 7 -17.02 13.58 6.94
N VAL A 8 -18.31 13.26 7.04
CA VAL A 8 -18.83 12.33 8.06
C VAL A 8 -18.91 10.95 7.42
N LEU A 9 -18.27 9.96 8.05
CA LEU A 9 -18.16 8.61 7.53
C LEU A 9 -18.67 7.63 8.58
N GLU A 10 -19.81 6.99 8.30
CA GLU A 10 -20.36 5.96 9.20
C GLU A 10 -19.45 4.71 9.22
N LYS A 11 -19.52 3.96 10.32
CA LYS A 11 -18.83 2.68 10.45
C LYS A 11 -19.13 1.75 9.27
N GLY A 12 -18.09 1.22 8.66
CA GLY A 12 -18.16 0.28 7.54
C GLY A 12 -18.34 0.95 6.17
N LYS A 13 -18.67 2.24 6.10
CA LYS A 13 -18.73 2.98 4.84
C LYS A 13 -17.32 3.30 4.33
N ILE A 14 -17.24 3.50 3.02
CA ILE A 14 -15.99 3.75 2.30
C ILE A 14 -16.17 5.05 1.53
N VAL A 15 -15.15 5.90 1.56
CA VAL A 15 -15.00 7.03 0.64
C VAL A 15 -13.66 6.92 -0.06
N ARG A 16 -13.62 7.21 -1.36
CA ARG A 16 -12.39 7.28 -2.14
C ARG A 16 -11.88 8.71 -2.09
N ILE A 17 -10.62 8.88 -1.67
CA ILE A 17 -9.98 10.20 -1.65
C ILE A 17 -8.77 10.18 -2.59
N MET A 18 -8.80 11.04 -3.60
CA MET A 18 -7.73 11.25 -4.55
C MET A 18 -6.89 12.46 -4.14
N GLY A 19 -5.57 12.28 -4.10
CA GLY A 19 -4.63 13.33 -3.74
C GLY A 19 -4.27 14.25 -4.91
N PRO A 20 -3.67 15.43 -4.62
CA PRO A 20 -3.07 15.78 -3.33
C PRO A 20 -4.12 16.15 -2.28
N ALA A 21 -4.09 15.50 -1.12
CA ALA A 21 -5.02 15.75 -0.03
C ALA A 21 -4.35 15.52 1.34
N LYS A 22 -4.80 16.23 2.37
CA LYS A 22 -4.50 15.91 3.77
C LYS A 22 -5.79 15.55 4.48
N VAL A 23 -5.86 14.35 5.05
CA VAL A 23 -7.00 13.87 5.83
C VAL A 23 -6.60 13.90 7.30
N THR A 24 -7.40 14.56 8.14
CA THR A 24 -7.21 14.61 9.59
C THR A 24 -8.44 14.03 10.26
N VAL A 25 -8.24 13.05 11.14
CA VAL A 25 -9.34 12.40 11.87
C VAL A 25 -9.69 13.25 13.09
N ARG A 26 -10.83 13.95 13.03
CA ARG A 26 -11.30 14.81 14.13
C ARG A 26 -12.01 14.00 15.21
N ASN A 27 -12.72 12.95 14.82
CA ASN A 27 -13.35 11.99 15.72
C ASN A 27 -13.44 10.60 15.09
N GLY A 28 -13.55 9.55 15.92
CA GLY A 28 -13.62 8.15 15.49
C GLY A 28 -12.28 7.59 14.99
N THR A 29 -12.37 6.53 14.20
CA THR A 29 -11.22 5.80 13.63
C THR A 29 -11.51 5.40 12.19
N ILE A 30 -10.56 5.65 11.29
CA ILE A 30 -10.61 5.17 9.90
C ILE A 30 -9.49 4.18 9.60
N LYS A 31 -9.61 3.47 8.48
CA LYS A 31 -8.63 2.51 7.99
C LYS A 31 -8.30 2.75 6.53
N ILE A 32 -7.01 2.71 6.21
CA ILE A 32 -6.48 2.80 4.84
C ILE A 32 -5.39 1.75 4.68
N LEU A 33 -5.53 0.84 3.70
CA LEU A 33 -4.57 -0.25 3.45
C LEU A 33 -4.14 -1.02 4.72
N GLY A 34 -5.11 -1.36 5.56
CA GLY A 34 -4.89 -2.10 6.81
C GLY A 34 -4.33 -1.28 7.96
N VAL A 35 -4.00 0.00 7.75
CA VAL A 35 -3.50 0.92 8.77
C VAL A 35 -4.66 1.68 9.39
N GLU A 36 -4.76 1.65 10.72
CA GLU A 36 -5.77 2.40 11.47
C GLU A 36 -5.26 3.81 11.84
N PHE A 37 -6.11 4.79 11.62
CA PHE A 37 -5.89 6.20 11.90
C PHE A 37 -6.94 6.64 12.93
N PRO A 38 -6.60 6.67 14.23
CA PRO A 38 -7.53 7.07 15.28
C PRO A 38 -7.67 8.60 15.35
N LYS A 39 -8.55 9.08 16.23
CA LYS A 39 -8.71 10.50 16.53
C LYS A 39 -7.37 11.24 16.70
N ASN A 40 -7.29 12.44 16.15
CA ASN A 40 -6.13 13.34 16.09
C ASN A 40 -4.97 12.87 15.21
N SER A 41 -5.07 11.73 14.53
CA SER A 41 -4.11 11.34 13.51
C SER A 41 -4.37 12.06 12.18
N SER A 42 -3.37 12.10 11.32
CA SER A 42 -3.50 12.65 9.97
C SER A 42 -2.67 11.87 8.98
N VAL A 43 -3.08 11.92 7.71
CA VAL A 43 -2.44 11.25 6.60
C VAL A 43 -2.44 12.16 5.37
N VAL A 44 -1.35 12.12 4.62
CA VAL A 44 -1.22 12.82 3.34
C VAL A 44 -1.41 11.82 2.22
N ILE A 45 -2.29 12.15 1.28
CA ILE A 45 -2.50 11.41 0.04
C ILE A 45 -1.78 12.20 -1.05
N ASN A 46 -0.70 11.62 -1.59
CA ASN A 46 0.09 12.26 -2.63
C ASN A 46 -0.68 12.42 -3.95
N ARG A 47 -0.23 13.34 -4.80
CA ARG A 47 -0.81 13.54 -6.14
C ARG A 47 -0.82 12.23 -6.93
N PHE A 48 -1.90 11.99 -7.68
CA PHE A 48 -2.12 10.77 -8.47
C PHE A 48 -2.24 9.48 -7.65
N ARG A 49 -2.32 9.58 -6.32
CA ARG A 49 -2.69 8.47 -5.45
C ARG A 49 -4.16 8.60 -5.09
N SER A 50 -4.84 7.47 -5.06
CA SER A 50 -6.22 7.36 -4.63
C SER A 50 -6.30 6.21 -3.63
N TYR A 51 -6.95 6.44 -2.50
CA TYR A 51 -7.13 5.43 -1.47
C TYR A 51 -8.60 5.35 -1.06
N ALA A 52 -9.06 4.11 -0.86
CA ALA A 52 -10.29 3.83 -0.15
C ALA A 52 -10.07 4.04 1.35
N VAL A 53 -10.83 4.98 1.92
CA VAL A 53 -10.84 5.31 3.33
C VAL A 53 -12.10 4.70 3.94
N LYS A 54 -11.92 3.73 4.83
CA LYS A 54 -13.02 3.02 5.47
C LYS A 54 -13.22 3.46 6.92
N GLY A 55 -14.46 3.70 7.34
CA GLY A 55 -14.79 3.94 8.74
C GLY A 55 -14.68 2.63 9.55
N VAL A 56 -13.80 2.60 10.56
CA VAL A 56 -13.76 1.50 11.56
C VAL A 56 -14.83 1.73 12.63
N GLU A 57 -15.01 3.01 12.95
CA GLU A 57 -16.06 3.58 13.79
C GLU A 57 -16.72 4.73 13.01
N ASP A 58 -17.79 5.30 13.55
CA ASP A 58 -18.31 6.56 13.03
C ASP A 58 -17.24 7.64 13.18
N ALA A 59 -16.84 8.23 12.06
CA ALA A 59 -15.69 9.12 11.98
C ALA A 59 -16.06 10.46 11.37
N GLU A 60 -15.44 11.51 11.90
CA GLU A 60 -15.50 12.86 11.33
C GLU A 60 -14.10 13.22 10.84
N LEU A 61 -14.00 13.51 9.55
CA LEU A 61 -12.75 13.80 8.86
C LEU A 61 -12.74 15.25 8.42
N GLU A 62 -11.64 15.93 8.66
CA GLU A 62 -11.32 17.15 7.95
C GLU A 62 -10.38 16.82 6.80
N VAL A 63 -10.80 17.15 5.58
CA VAL A 63 -10.04 16.91 4.36
C VAL A 63 -9.67 18.24 3.73
N ILE A 64 -8.36 18.49 3.60
CA ILE A 64 -7.82 19.61 2.84
C ILE A 64 -7.43 19.07 1.47
N LEU A 65 -8.20 19.44 0.44
CA LEU A 65 -7.94 19.08 -0.94
C LEU A 65 -7.02 20.11 -1.58
N GLY A 66 -5.92 19.63 -2.17
CA GLY A 66 -5.10 20.40 -3.10
C GLY A 66 -5.68 20.37 -4.51
N GLU A 67 -5.02 21.06 -5.43
CA GLU A 67 -5.44 21.14 -6.82
C GLU A 67 -5.44 19.75 -7.50
N GLY A 68 -6.59 19.38 -8.06
CA GLY A 68 -6.82 18.08 -8.70
C GLY A 68 -7.21 16.95 -7.73
N GLY A 69 -7.26 17.20 -6.42
CA GLY A 69 -7.78 16.23 -5.45
C GLY A 69 -9.30 16.15 -5.47
N SER A 70 -9.84 14.97 -5.18
CA SER A 70 -11.29 14.72 -5.13
C SER A 70 -11.67 13.79 -3.98
N ILE A 71 -12.95 13.82 -3.63
CA ILE A 71 -13.60 12.91 -2.68
C ILE A 71 -14.81 12.34 -3.39
N GLU A 72 -14.89 11.04 -3.48
CA GLU A 72 -15.93 10.32 -4.22
C GLU A 72 -16.46 9.17 -3.38
N GLU A 73 -17.79 9.01 -3.34
CA GLU A 73 -18.37 7.77 -2.82
C GLU A 73 -18.26 6.69 -3.92
N PRO A 74 -17.57 5.57 -3.66
CA PRO A 74 -17.43 4.53 -4.67
C PRO A 74 -18.78 3.88 -4.96
N GLY A 75 -19.02 3.59 -6.25
CA GLY A 75 -20.17 2.80 -6.67
C GLY A 75 -20.15 1.39 -6.06
N LYS A 76 -21.32 0.73 -6.05
CA LYS A 76 -21.44 -0.63 -5.51
C LYS A 76 -20.52 -1.59 -6.28
N GLY A 77 -19.57 -2.19 -5.58
CA GLY A 77 -18.60 -3.14 -6.15
C GLY A 77 -17.38 -2.52 -6.82
N GLU A 78 -17.21 -1.19 -6.77
CA GLU A 78 -15.99 -0.54 -7.27
C GLU A 78 -14.79 -0.71 -6.35
N GLU A 79 -15.02 -0.82 -5.04
CA GLU A 79 -13.98 -1.04 -4.04
C GLU A 79 -14.01 -2.49 -3.56
N VAL A 80 -12.84 -3.11 -3.54
CA VAL A 80 -12.63 -4.53 -3.18
C VAL A 80 -11.85 -4.71 -1.88
N ILE A 81 -11.77 -3.64 -1.07
CA ILE A 81 -10.92 -3.62 0.12
C ILE A 81 -11.32 -4.66 1.17
N ASP A 82 -12.60 -4.98 1.27
CA ASP A 82 -13.09 -5.94 2.26
C ASP A 82 -12.76 -7.38 1.86
N GLU A 83 -12.89 -7.69 0.58
CA GLU A 83 -12.46 -8.96 0.00
C GLU A 83 -10.95 -9.14 0.13
N TRP A 84 -10.18 -8.08 -0.14
CA TRP A 84 -8.73 -8.09 0.01
C TRP A 84 -8.32 -8.27 1.46
N GLU A 85 -8.92 -7.52 2.40
CA GLU A 85 -8.62 -7.67 3.82
C GLU A 85 -8.90 -9.07 4.34
N ALA A 86 -10.03 -9.68 3.93
CA ALA A 86 -10.38 -11.04 4.28
C ALA A 86 -9.41 -12.07 3.67
N ALA A 87 -8.95 -11.85 2.43
CA ALA A 87 -7.94 -12.70 1.80
C ALA A 87 -6.60 -12.61 2.55
N VAL A 88 -6.17 -11.40 2.90
CA VAL A 88 -4.94 -11.18 3.67
C VAL A 88 -5.02 -11.80 5.06
N ASP A 89 -6.16 -11.70 5.75
CA ASP A 89 -6.32 -12.35 7.06
C ASP A 89 -6.13 -13.86 6.98
N LYS A 90 -6.74 -14.53 5.98
CA LYS A 90 -6.55 -15.97 5.72
C LYS A 90 -5.11 -16.34 5.36
N ILE A 91 -4.39 -15.48 4.65
CA ILE A 91 -2.97 -15.69 4.35
C ILE A 91 -2.16 -15.65 5.65
N LEU A 92 -2.38 -14.63 6.48
CA LEU A 92 -1.60 -14.37 7.70
C LEU A 92 -1.94 -15.33 8.85
N GLU A 93 -3.13 -15.95 8.87
CA GLU A 93 -3.47 -17.04 9.79
C GLU A 93 -2.46 -18.20 9.75
N LYS A 94 -1.83 -18.44 8.60
CA LYS A 94 -0.84 -19.51 8.42
C LYS A 94 0.59 -19.10 8.81
N ILE A 95 0.81 -17.83 9.15
CA ILE A 95 2.14 -17.23 9.40
C ILE A 95 3.13 -17.64 8.29
N PRO A 96 2.87 -17.26 7.03
CA PRO A 96 3.64 -17.74 5.90
C PRO A 96 5.07 -17.19 5.95
N THR A 97 6.03 -17.99 5.50
CA THR A 97 7.43 -17.55 5.35
C THR A 97 7.62 -16.65 4.13
N SER A 98 6.74 -16.74 3.13
CA SER A 98 6.76 -15.90 1.93
C SER A 98 5.38 -15.80 1.30
N VAL A 99 5.10 -14.64 0.68
CA VAL A 99 3.89 -14.38 -0.10
C VAL A 99 4.31 -13.75 -1.42
N MET A 100 3.90 -14.36 -2.53
CA MET A 100 4.17 -13.86 -3.87
C MET A 100 2.88 -13.33 -4.48
N VAL A 101 2.90 -12.07 -4.94
CA VAL A 101 1.74 -11.40 -5.54
C VAL A 101 1.98 -11.25 -7.04
N VAL A 102 1.08 -11.82 -7.86
CA VAL A 102 1.17 -11.83 -9.32
C VAL A 102 -0.15 -11.43 -9.96
N GLY A 103 -0.07 -10.85 -11.16
CA GLY A 103 -1.22 -10.35 -11.89
C GLY A 103 -0.82 -9.43 -13.05
N PRO A 104 -1.77 -9.01 -13.90
CA PRO A 104 -1.49 -8.12 -15.03
C PRO A 104 -1.07 -6.72 -14.57
N VAL A 105 -0.60 -5.89 -15.51
CA VAL A 105 -0.30 -4.47 -15.26
C VAL A 105 -1.56 -3.77 -14.73
N ASP A 106 -1.38 -2.82 -13.81
CA ASP A 106 -2.46 -2.03 -13.19
C ASP A 106 -3.58 -2.81 -12.46
N SER A 107 -3.33 -4.07 -12.08
CA SER A 107 -4.26 -4.89 -11.27
C SER A 107 -4.23 -4.61 -9.76
N GLY A 108 -3.44 -3.62 -9.31
CA GLY A 108 -3.33 -3.26 -7.89
C GLY A 108 -2.37 -4.13 -7.07
N LYS A 109 -1.47 -4.90 -7.71
CA LYS A 109 -0.46 -5.74 -7.05
C LYS A 109 0.32 -5.01 -5.96
N THR A 110 0.89 -3.85 -6.30
CA THR A 110 1.64 -3.01 -5.34
C THR A 110 0.78 -2.65 -4.13
N THR A 111 -0.46 -2.20 -4.36
CA THR A 111 -1.41 -1.85 -3.31
C THR A 111 -1.75 -3.05 -2.42
N PHE A 112 -1.97 -4.23 -3.01
CA PHE A 112 -2.22 -5.46 -2.27
C PHE A 112 -1.00 -5.90 -1.46
N THR A 113 0.21 -5.82 -2.03
CA THR A 113 1.48 -6.07 -1.31
C THR A 113 1.62 -5.16 -0.10
N THR A 114 1.33 -3.85 -0.26
CA THR A 114 1.33 -2.89 0.86
C THR A 114 0.34 -3.30 1.95
N LEU A 115 -0.89 -3.70 1.56
CA LEU A 115 -1.90 -4.18 2.51
C LEU A 115 -1.42 -5.42 3.29
N VAL A 116 -0.85 -6.42 2.60
CA VAL A 116 -0.28 -7.62 3.22
C VAL A 116 0.80 -7.24 4.23
N ALA A 117 1.74 -6.37 3.83
CA ALA A 117 2.85 -5.97 4.67
C ALA A 117 2.39 -5.19 5.91
N ASN A 118 1.46 -4.23 5.75
CA ASN A 118 0.89 -3.48 6.87
C ASN A 118 0.13 -4.38 7.85
N LYS A 119 -0.69 -5.32 7.36
CA LYS A 119 -1.43 -6.25 8.22
C LYS A 119 -0.52 -7.28 8.89
N ALA A 120 0.56 -7.69 8.25
CA ALA A 120 1.58 -8.51 8.89
C ALA A 120 2.27 -7.76 10.04
N LEU A 121 2.67 -6.51 9.78
CA LEU A 121 3.28 -5.64 10.79
C LEU A 121 2.35 -5.39 11.99
N SER A 122 1.04 -5.16 11.76
CA SER A 122 0.07 -4.95 12.84
C SER A 122 -0.15 -6.20 13.70
N LYS A 123 0.12 -7.39 13.16
CA LYS A 123 0.15 -8.66 13.90
C LYS A 123 1.51 -8.95 14.56
N SER A 124 2.36 -7.93 14.70
CA SER A 124 3.72 -8.03 15.28
C SER A 124 4.64 -9.00 14.54
N LEU A 125 4.37 -9.27 13.26
CA LEU A 125 5.32 -9.96 12.39
C LEU A 125 6.39 -8.96 11.92
N ARG A 126 7.45 -9.49 11.30
CA ARG A 126 8.56 -8.70 10.72
C ARG A 126 8.57 -8.86 9.20
N PRO A 127 7.62 -8.24 8.48
CA PRO A 127 7.56 -8.38 7.03
C PRO A 127 8.73 -7.66 6.36
N ALA A 128 9.26 -8.28 5.31
CA ALA A 128 10.15 -7.63 4.36
C ALA A 128 9.53 -7.68 2.97
N ILE A 129 9.81 -6.67 2.16
CA ILE A 129 9.25 -6.51 0.81
C ILE A 129 10.37 -6.68 -0.19
N ILE A 130 10.19 -7.61 -1.12
CA ILE A 130 11.05 -7.76 -2.30
C ILE A 130 10.31 -7.15 -3.49
N ASP A 131 10.88 -6.11 -4.08
CA ASP A 131 10.40 -5.52 -5.32
C ASP A 131 11.17 -6.12 -6.50
N GLY A 132 10.47 -6.97 -7.26
CA GLY A 132 10.98 -7.67 -8.44
C GLY A 132 10.50 -7.08 -9.77
N ASP A 133 9.73 -5.98 -9.76
CA ASP A 133 9.27 -5.35 -11.00
C ASP A 133 10.36 -4.45 -11.56
N VAL A 134 11.29 -5.03 -12.32
CA VAL A 134 12.43 -4.32 -12.91
C VAL A 134 12.03 -3.15 -13.83
N GLY A 135 10.79 -3.12 -14.32
CA GLY A 135 10.26 -2.05 -15.18
C GLY A 135 9.63 -0.91 -14.41
N GLN A 136 8.97 -1.21 -13.28
CA GLN A 136 8.26 -0.24 -12.44
C GLN A 136 8.66 -0.36 -10.96
N CYS A 137 9.97 -0.37 -10.68
CA CYS A 137 10.46 -0.41 -9.31
C CYS A 137 9.92 0.76 -8.48
N ASP A 138 9.40 0.44 -7.30
CA ASP A 138 8.98 1.38 -6.27
C ASP A 138 10.13 1.65 -5.27
N LEU A 139 10.99 0.65 -5.01
CA LEU A 139 12.01 0.68 -3.96
C LEU A 139 13.45 0.99 -4.46
N ALA A 140 13.63 1.06 -5.78
CA ALA A 140 14.92 1.25 -6.43
C ALA A 140 14.76 1.95 -7.80
N PRO A 141 15.86 2.40 -8.44
CA PRO A 141 15.82 2.76 -9.86
C PRO A 141 15.41 1.58 -10.74
N PRO A 142 14.90 1.82 -11.96
CA PRO A 142 14.57 0.75 -12.91
C PRO A 142 15.78 -0.16 -13.21
N GLY A 143 15.52 -1.45 -13.43
CA GLY A 143 16.53 -2.47 -13.71
C GLY A 143 17.18 -3.10 -12.48
N PHE A 144 16.66 -2.82 -11.29
CA PHE A 144 17.06 -3.42 -10.02
C PHE A 144 15.97 -4.36 -9.48
N VAL A 145 16.40 -5.28 -8.63
CA VAL A 145 15.54 -5.96 -7.63
C VAL A 145 16.01 -5.48 -6.27
N SER A 146 15.08 -5.22 -5.36
CA SER A 146 15.43 -4.68 -4.05
C SER A 146 14.65 -5.33 -2.92
N LEU A 147 15.21 -5.24 -1.72
CA LEU A 147 14.65 -5.76 -0.48
C LEU A 147 14.66 -4.64 0.57
N THR A 148 13.58 -4.52 1.34
CA THR A 148 13.49 -3.60 2.48
C THR A 148 12.69 -4.23 3.62
N ALA A 149 13.15 -4.10 4.86
CA ALA A 149 12.38 -4.47 6.04
C ALA A 149 11.33 -3.39 6.37
N LEU A 150 10.08 -3.80 6.58
CA LEU A 150 9.04 -2.86 6.98
C LEU A 150 8.98 -2.75 8.51
N THR A 151 9.44 -1.61 9.04
CA THR A 151 9.44 -1.33 10.50
C THR A 151 8.28 -0.46 10.94
N LYS A 152 7.63 0.24 10.01
CA LYS A 152 6.49 1.13 10.24
C LYS A 152 5.48 0.97 9.10
N PRO A 153 4.17 1.17 9.33
CA PRO A 153 3.19 1.10 8.27
C PRO A 153 3.44 2.16 7.19
N VAL A 154 3.16 1.82 5.94
CA VAL A 154 3.27 2.74 4.80
C VAL A 154 2.03 2.67 3.93
N LEU A 155 1.68 3.76 3.25
CA LEU A 155 0.61 3.74 2.25
C LEU A 155 1.15 3.68 0.82
N TRP A 156 2.38 4.14 0.63
CA TRP A 156 3.04 4.16 -0.67
C TRP A 156 4.45 3.58 -0.55
N LEU A 157 4.73 2.48 -1.27
CA LEU A 157 6.03 1.82 -1.19
C LEU A 157 7.19 2.73 -1.60
N ARG A 158 6.95 3.75 -2.44
CA ARG A 158 7.99 4.72 -2.84
C ARG A 158 8.44 5.65 -1.73
N GLU A 159 7.77 5.64 -0.57
CA GLU A 159 8.24 6.32 0.63
C GLU A 159 9.36 5.53 1.34
N LEU A 160 9.54 4.26 0.95
CA LEU A 160 10.63 3.41 1.41
C LEU A 160 11.81 3.47 0.43
N MET A 161 12.98 3.14 0.97
CA MET A 161 14.18 2.89 0.20
C MET A 161 14.58 1.42 0.39
N GLY A 162 15.08 0.78 -0.67
CA GLY A 162 15.71 -0.53 -0.54
C GLY A 162 16.87 -0.49 0.46
N GLU A 163 17.01 -1.56 1.22
CA GLU A 163 18.17 -1.80 2.09
C GLU A 163 19.21 -2.63 1.34
N GLU A 164 18.74 -3.59 0.54
CA GLU A 164 19.58 -4.47 -0.29
C GLU A 164 19.12 -4.43 -1.75
N TYR A 165 20.07 -4.58 -2.67
CA TYR A 165 19.84 -4.42 -4.11
C TYR A 165 20.60 -5.45 -4.95
N ARG A 166 20.00 -5.86 -6.06
CA ARG A 166 20.65 -6.66 -7.11
C ARG A 166 20.38 -6.04 -8.47
N ILE A 167 21.42 -5.88 -9.27
CA ILE A 167 21.29 -5.33 -10.63
C ILE A 167 20.90 -6.43 -11.61
N VAL A 168 19.77 -6.22 -12.30
CA VAL A 168 19.40 -7.00 -13.49
C VAL A 168 19.95 -6.31 -14.73
N GLY A 169 19.88 -4.97 -14.76
CA GLY A 169 20.40 -4.12 -15.84
C GLY A 169 19.46 -4.01 -17.04
N TYR A 170 18.23 -4.52 -16.92
CA TYR A 170 17.19 -4.45 -17.95
C TYR A 170 15.85 -4.15 -17.29
N ILE A 171 15.06 -3.30 -17.94
CA ILE A 171 13.69 -2.95 -17.51
C ILE A 171 12.62 -3.92 -18.06
N THR A 172 13.05 -4.91 -18.85
CA THR A 172 12.19 -5.96 -19.40
C THR A 172 12.67 -7.31 -18.87
N PRO A 173 11.85 -8.05 -18.09
CA PRO A 173 12.25 -9.33 -17.49
C PRO A 173 12.80 -10.36 -18.50
N SER A 174 12.24 -10.41 -19.71
CA SER A 174 12.62 -11.37 -20.75
C SER A 174 14.03 -11.15 -21.31
N ALA A 175 14.62 -9.97 -21.12
CA ALA A 175 15.98 -9.68 -21.58
C ALA A 175 17.06 -10.39 -20.74
N ALA A 176 16.77 -10.68 -19.46
CA ALA A 176 17.71 -11.38 -18.57
C ALA A 176 16.98 -12.19 -17.47
N PRO A 177 16.17 -13.20 -17.84
CA PRO A 177 15.36 -13.95 -16.88
C PRO A 177 16.20 -14.66 -15.82
N HIS A 178 17.38 -15.18 -16.21
CA HIS A 178 18.30 -15.84 -15.28
C HIS A 178 18.87 -14.88 -14.23
N LYS A 179 19.14 -13.61 -14.59
CA LYS A 179 19.60 -12.60 -13.63
C LYS A 179 18.50 -12.21 -12.67
N LEU A 180 17.28 -12.02 -13.17
CA LEU A 180 16.11 -11.70 -12.35
C LEU A 180 15.81 -12.83 -11.34
N ILE A 181 15.77 -14.07 -11.80
CA ILE A 181 15.53 -15.24 -10.91
C ILE A 181 16.64 -15.33 -9.86
N LYS A 182 17.91 -15.20 -10.27
CA LYS A 182 19.04 -15.23 -9.33
C LYS A 182 18.92 -14.13 -8.27
N ALA A 183 18.64 -12.89 -8.68
CA ALA A 183 18.47 -11.76 -7.79
C ALA A 183 17.35 -11.97 -6.76
N LEU A 184 16.19 -12.47 -7.22
CA LEU A 184 15.05 -12.78 -6.34
C LEU A 184 15.40 -13.88 -5.33
N MET A 185 16.11 -14.93 -5.76
CA MET A 185 16.53 -16.02 -4.88
C MET A 185 17.54 -15.57 -3.82
N GLU A 186 18.51 -14.74 -4.19
CA GLU A 186 19.50 -14.19 -3.26
C GLU A 186 18.81 -13.32 -2.19
N LEU A 187 17.97 -12.36 -2.60
CA LEU A 187 17.26 -11.51 -1.66
C LEU A 187 16.24 -12.28 -0.80
N MET A 188 15.61 -13.33 -1.33
CA MET A 188 14.71 -14.18 -0.54
C MET A 188 15.46 -15.01 0.51
N ALA A 189 16.73 -15.36 0.28
CA ALA A 189 17.55 -16.03 1.28
C ALA A 189 17.97 -15.08 2.40
N GLU A 190 18.19 -13.80 2.09
CA GLU A 190 18.55 -12.74 3.04
C GLU A 190 17.37 -12.23 3.88
N ALA A 191 16.14 -12.29 3.35
CA ALA A 191 14.93 -11.84 4.04
C ALA A 191 14.43 -12.77 5.17
N ARG A 192 15.13 -13.87 5.47
CA ARG A 192 14.71 -14.93 6.42
C ARG A 192 15.20 -14.70 7.84
#